data_AF-A0AAU1LF75-F1
#
_entry.id   AF-A0AAU1LF75-F1
#
_cell.length_a   1.000
_cell.length_b   1.000
_cell.length_c   1.000
_cell.angle_alpha   90.00
_cell.angle_beta   90.00
_cell.angle_gamma   90.00
#
_symmetry.space_group_name_H-M   'P 1'
#
loop_
_entity.id
_entity.type
_entity.pdbx_description
1 polymer ?
#
loop_
_entity_poly.entity_id
_entity_poly.type
_entity_poly.pdbx_seq_one_letter_code
_entity_poly.pdbx_strand_id
1 'polypeptide(L)'
;MGVNGTLARGASALVLAWGVLLGLPAAGLAAVPVQPSDACVASENLGEIANNFISRCRKGSIRQAFPGEHYGDSLGSIRGCGLKSCQTAWKLLNDNRFKK
;
A
#
# COMPACT_ATOMS: atom_id res chain seq x y z
N MET A 1 54.42 -22.66 52.11
CA MET A 1 55.81 -22.22 51.87
C MET A 1 56.12 -22.46 50.40
N GLY A 2 56.39 -21.39 49.62
CA GLY A 2 56.89 -21.43 48.21
C GLY A 2 55.89 -21.98 47.18
N VAL A 3 55.73 -21.48 45.96
CA VAL A 3 56.59 -20.71 45.05
C VAL A 3 55.69 -19.89 44.10
N ASN A 4 55.81 -18.56 44.04
CA ASN A 4 56.42 -17.78 42.95
C ASN A 4 56.54 -18.46 41.57
N GLY A 5 55.99 -17.80 40.54
CA GLY A 5 56.13 -18.19 39.13
C GLY A 5 55.62 -17.11 38.17
N THR A 6 56.54 -16.27 37.73
CA THR A 6 56.40 -15.04 36.94
C THR A 6 56.36 -15.30 35.42
N LEU A 7 55.43 -14.62 34.74
CA LEU A 7 55.51 -13.98 33.41
C LEU A 7 55.72 -14.78 32.10
N ALA A 8 54.87 -14.38 31.14
CA ALA A 8 55.08 -14.20 29.69
C ALA A 8 55.15 -15.43 28.79
N ARG A 9 54.17 -15.51 27.87
CA ARG A 9 54.38 -15.24 26.43
C ARG A 9 53.07 -15.49 25.68
N GLY A 10 52.66 -14.52 24.87
CA GLY A 10 51.56 -14.71 23.93
C GLY A 10 50.83 -13.44 23.52
N ALA A 11 51.55 -12.38 23.18
CA ALA A 11 50.96 -11.24 22.49
C ALA A 11 51.15 -11.47 20.97
N SER A 12 50.08 -11.86 20.27
CA SER A 12 49.86 -11.62 18.84
C SER A 12 48.51 -12.21 18.43
N ALA A 13 47.55 -11.35 18.11
CA ALA A 13 46.87 -11.34 16.82
C ALA A 13 45.69 -10.37 16.90
N LEU A 14 45.93 -9.21 16.30
CA LEU A 14 44.97 -8.18 15.99
C LEU A 14 44.04 -8.74 14.90
N VAL A 15 42.74 -8.87 15.18
CA VAL A 15 41.72 -8.90 14.13
C VAL A 15 40.62 -7.91 14.53
N LEU A 16 40.73 -6.73 13.93
CA LEU A 16 39.65 -5.76 13.82
C LEU A 16 38.53 -6.39 12.99
N ALA A 17 37.45 -6.85 13.64
CA ALA A 17 36.21 -7.16 12.96
C ALA A 17 35.25 -5.97 13.12
N TRP A 18 35.34 -5.05 12.17
CA TRP A 18 34.39 -3.96 11.95
C TRP A 18 33.08 -4.58 11.45
N GLY A 19 32.20 -4.96 12.37
CA GLY A 19 30.86 -5.46 12.06
C GLY A 19 29.92 -4.33 11.67
N VAL A 20 30.10 -3.77 10.48
CA VAL A 20 29.08 -2.96 9.80
C VAL A 20 28.55 -3.78 8.63
N LEU A 21 27.22 -3.72 8.44
CA LEU A 21 26.39 -4.39 7.41
C LEU A 21 25.98 -5.81 7.85
N LEU A 22 24.71 -6.10 8.12
CA LEU A 22 23.54 -5.83 7.27
C LEU A 22 22.30 -5.64 8.14
N GLY A 23 21.81 -4.41 8.25
CA GLY A 23 20.41 -4.18 8.60
C GLY A 23 19.56 -4.68 7.42
N LEU A 24 18.93 -5.83 7.58
CA LEU A 24 17.89 -6.34 6.70
C LEU A 24 16.90 -5.19 6.43
N PRO A 25 16.70 -4.72 5.18
CA PRO A 25 15.49 -3.97 4.92
C PRO A 25 14.38 -5.00 5.12
N ALA A 26 13.61 -4.85 6.20
CA ALA A 26 12.29 -5.44 6.27
C ALA A 26 11.62 -5.03 4.97
N ALA A 27 11.48 -5.96 4.03
CA ALA A 27 10.75 -5.77 2.80
C ALA A 27 9.29 -5.60 3.22
N GLY A 28 8.97 -4.39 3.67
CA GLY A 28 7.62 -3.90 3.62
C GLY A 28 7.23 -4.04 2.17
N LEU A 29 6.24 -4.87 1.91
CA LEU A 29 5.42 -4.78 0.71
C LEU A 29 4.79 -3.39 0.73
N ALA A 30 5.59 -2.38 0.38
CA ALA A 30 5.12 -1.05 0.12
C ALA A 30 4.15 -1.22 -1.04
N ALA A 31 2.86 -1.12 -0.73
CA ALA A 31 1.82 -1.03 -1.75
C ALA A 31 2.27 0.07 -2.71
N VAL A 32 2.67 -0.31 -3.92
CA VAL A 32 3.08 0.63 -4.94
C VAL A 32 1.90 1.59 -5.10
N PRO A 33 2.07 2.90 -4.87
CA PRO A 33 0.97 3.83 -5.00
C PRO A 33 0.53 3.81 -6.47
N VAL A 34 -0.61 3.18 -6.75
CA VAL A 34 -1.23 3.22 -8.07
C VAL A 34 -1.59 4.68 -8.30
N GLN A 35 -0.83 5.35 -9.15
CA GLN A 35 -1.16 6.68 -9.60
C GLN A 35 -2.45 6.56 -10.41
N PRO A 36 -3.52 7.26 -10.01
CA PRO A 36 -4.75 7.21 -10.76
C PRO A 36 -4.55 7.96 -12.09
N SER A 37 -5.16 7.44 -13.15
CA SER A 37 -5.20 8.13 -14.44
C SER A 37 -5.91 9.49 -14.31
N ASP A 38 -5.52 10.45 -15.14
CA ASP A 38 -6.22 11.74 -15.25
C ASP A 38 -7.59 11.59 -15.91
N ALA A 39 -7.81 10.50 -16.63
CA ALA A 39 -9.09 10.20 -17.25
C ALA A 39 -10.15 9.81 -16.23
N CYS A 40 -11.32 10.47 -16.29
CA CYS A 40 -12.48 10.17 -15.46
C CYS A 40 -13.30 8.95 -15.93
N VAL A 41 -12.59 7.85 -16.19
CA VAL A 41 -13.14 6.56 -16.63
C VAL A 41 -12.83 5.52 -15.56
N ALA A 42 -13.87 4.91 -14.97
CA ALA A 42 -13.70 3.97 -13.86
C ALA A 42 -12.87 2.73 -14.26
N SER A 43 -13.03 2.27 -15.50
CA SER A 43 -12.25 1.14 -16.05
C SER A 43 -10.75 1.41 -16.17
N GLU A 44 -10.32 2.67 -16.19
CA GLU A 44 -8.91 3.07 -16.29
C GLU A 44 -8.28 3.37 -14.92
N ASN A 45 -9.09 3.34 -13.86
CA ASN A 45 -8.69 3.66 -12.49
C ASN A 45 -8.96 2.50 -11.52
N LEU A 46 -8.82 1.25 -11.98
CA LEU A 46 -9.18 0.06 -11.20
C LEU A 46 -8.45 -0.04 -9.84
N GLY A 47 -7.24 0.51 -9.73
CA GLY A 47 -6.50 0.53 -8.46
C GLY A 47 -6.86 1.70 -7.54
N GLU A 48 -7.70 2.65 -7.97
CA GLU A 48 -8.10 3.80 -7.15
C GLU A 48 -9.23 3.42 -6.20
N ILE A 49 -9.23 4.02 -5.01
CA ILE A 49 -10.32 3.92 -4.04
C ILE A 49 -11.55 4.68 -4.55
N ALA A 50 -12.73 4.07 -4.43
CA ALA A 50 -13.98 4.62 -4.95
C ALA A 50 -14.27 6.04 -4.44
N ASN A 51 -14.05 6.31 -3.15
CA ASN A 51 -14.25 7.64 -2.60
C ASN A 51 -13.30 8.71 -3.22
N ASN A 52 -12.07 8.34 -3.56
CA ASN A 52 -11.11 9.25 -4.20
C ASN A 52 -11.55 9.55 -5.64
N PHE A 53 -11.90 8.51 -6.40
CA PHE A 53 -12.41 8.64 -7.76
C PHE A 53 -13.69 9.48 -7.81
N ILE A 54 -14.64 9.24 -6.89
CA ILE A 54 -15.87 10.03 -6.77
C ILE A 54 -15.54 11.50 -6.51
N SER A 55 -14.64 11.78 -5.57
CA SER A 55 -14.28 13.15 -5.20
C SER A 55 -13.64 13.91 -6.35
N ARG A 56 -12.82 13.26 -7.18
CA ARG A 56 -12.17 13.85 -8.36
C ARG A 56 -13.13 14.00 -9.53
N CYS A 57 -13.79 12.90 -9.92
CA CYS A 57 -14.44 12.76 -11.22
C CYS A 57 -15.98 12.79 -11.21
N ARG A 58 -16.62 12.69 -10.04
CA ARG A 58 -18.10 12.61 -9.94
C ARG A 58 -18.69 13.76 -9.11
N LYS A 59 -19.90 14.16 -9.46
CA LYS A 59 -20.69 15.14 -8.71
C LYS A 59 -21.04 14.55 -7.35
N GLY A 60 -21.01 15.37 -6.31
CA GLY A 60 -21.31 14.96 -4.93
C GLY A 60 -22.71 14.34 -4.75
N SER A 61 -23.65 14.63 -5.66
CA SER A 61 -24.99 14.02 -5.67
C SER A 61 -24.96 12.49 -5.80
N ILE A 62 -23.90 11.90 -6.36
CA ILE A 62 -23.75 10.43 -6.40
C ILE A 62 -23.73 9.82 -5.00
N ARG A 63 -23.27 10.57 -3.98
CA ARG A 63 -23.14 10.06 -2.60
C ARG A 63 -24.46 9.68 -1.95
N GLN A 64 -25.58 10.19 -2.48
CA GLN A 64 -26.93 9.86 -2.02
C GLN A 64 -27.42 8.50 -2.55
N ALA A 65 -26.83 8.02 -3.65
CA ALA A 65 -27.23 6.76 -4.30
C ALA A 65 -26.13 5.68 -4.22
N PHE A 66 -24.87 6.08 -4.00
CA PHE A 66 -23.74 5.18 -3.96
C PHE A 66 -23.80 4.29 -2.70
N PRO A 67 -23.64 2.96 -2.84
CA PRO A 67 -23.66 2.06 -1.68
C PRO A 67 -22.49 2.39 -0.75
N GLY A 68 -22.81 2.74 0.50
CA GLY A 68 -21.85 3.30 1.44
C GLY A 68 -20.74 2.33 1.85
N GLU A 69 -21.02 1.03 1.82
CA GLU A 69 -20.07 -0.03 2.11
C GLU A 69 -18.87 -0.05 1.15
N HIS A 70 -19.03 0.47 -0.07
CA HIS A 70 -18.00 0.42 -1.12
C HIS A 70 -17.13 1.67 -1.22
N TYR A 71 -17.30 2.67 -0.34
CA TYR A 71 -16.48 3.89 -0.40
C TYR A 71 -14.98 3.62 -0.19
N GLY A 72 -14.65 2.63 0.64
CA GLY A 72 -13.27 2.22 0.92
C GLY A 72 -12.71 1.19 -0.05
N ASP A 73 -13.53 0.66 -0.96
CA ASP A 73 -13.11 -0.38 -1.88
C ASP A 73 -12.40 0.21 -3.11
N SER A 74 -11.47 -0.56 -3.66
CA SER A 74 -10.89 -0.25 -4.97
C SER A 74 -11.93 -0.43 -6.07
N LEU A 75 -11.83 0.34 -7.15
CA LEU A 75 -12.71 0.19 -8.31
C LEU A 75 -12.63 -1.23 -8.93
N GLY A 76 -11.45 -1.85 -8.89
CA GLY A 76 -11.23 -3.24 -9.29
C GLY A 76 -11.99 -4.23 -8.41
N SER A 77 -11.96 -4.04 -7.09
CA SER A 77 -12.74 -4.84 -6.14
C SER A 77 -14.23 -4.73 -6.42
N ILE A 78 -14.75 -3.51 -6.61
CA ILE A 78 -16.16 -3.26 -6.94
C ILE A 78 -16.54 -3.92 -8.27
N ARG A 79 -15.65 -3.89 -9.27
CA ARG A 79 -15.90 -4.54 -10.56
C ARG A 79 -15.96 -6.07 -10.46
N GLY A 80 -15.14 -6.67 -9.59
CA GLY A 80 -14.96 -8.13 -9.50
C GLY A 80 -15.82 -8.83 -8.45
N CYS A 81 -16.46 -8.11 -7.53
CA CYS A 81 -17.10 -8.69 -6.34
C CYS A 81 -18.39 -9.50 -6.60
N GLY A 82 -19.06 -9.30 -7.74
CA GLY A 82 -20.25 -10.07 -8.14
C GLY A 82 -21.55 -9.82 -7.34
N LEU A 83 -21.53 -9.04 -6.25
CA LEU A 83 -22.72 -8.67 -5.47
C LEU A 83 -23.57 -7.61 -6.18
N LYS A 84 -24.86 -7.54 -5.84
CA LYS A 84 -25.79 -6.52 -6.36
C LYS A 84 -25.37 -5.09 -5.99
N SER A 85 -24.82 -4.90 -4.80
CA SER A 85 -24.28 -3.62 -4.33
C SER A 85 -23.09 -3.17 -5.19
N CYS A 86 -22.15 -4.07 -5.46
CA CYS A 86 -21.02 -3.84 -6.35
C CYS A 86 -21.44 -3.50 -7.79
N GLN A 87 -22.41 -4.22 -8.35
CA GLN A 87 -22.95 -3.92 -9.68
C GLN A 87 -23.61 -2.53 -9.71
N THR A 88 -24.34 -2.17 -8.65
CA THR A 88 -24.95 -0.84 -8.51
C THR A 88 -23.89 0.25 -8.40
N ALA A 89 -22.89 0.06 -7.54
CA ALA A 89 -21.75 0.95 -7.39
C ALA A 89 -21.03 1.15 -8.74
N TRP A 90 -20.72 0.05 -9.45
CA TRP A 90 -20.07 0.11 -10.76
C TRP A 90 -20.89 0.86 -11.80
N LYS A 91 -22.21 0.66 -11.83
CA LYS A 91 -23.12 1.41 -12.72
C LYS A 91 -23.08 2.90 -12.41
N LEU A 92 -23.22 3.29 -11.14
CA LEU A 92 -23.20 4.69 -10.72
C LEU A 92 -21.86 5.38 -11.04
N LEU A 93 -20.75 4.67 -10.87
CA LEU A 93 -19.42 5.16 -11.22
C LEU A 93 -19.20 5.39 -12.70
N ASN A 94 -20.03 4.81 -13.58
CA ASN A 94 -19.96 4.99 -15.03
C ASN A 94 -21.16 5.80 -15.58
N ASP A 95 -22.07 6.24 -14.70
CA ASP A 95 -23.26 6.96 -15.09
C ASP A 95 -22.91 8.43 -15.43
N ASN A 96 -23.27 8.84 -16.64
CA ASN A 96 -23.02 10.19 -17.16
C ASN A 96 -23.76 11.28 -16.35
N ARG A 97 -24.85 10.94 -15.66
CA ARG A 97 -25.62 11.88 -14.83
C ARG A 97 -24.78 12.44 -13.67
N PHE A 98 -23.81 11.67 -13.19
CA PHE A 98 -22.91 12.08 -12.10
C PHE A 98 -21.54 12.52 -12.59
N LYS A 99 -21.28 12.57 -13.91
CA LYS A 99 -20.02 13.10 -14.44
C LYS A 99 -19.90 14.60 -14.14
N LYS A 100 -18.71 15.05 -13.76
CA LYS A 100 -18.40 16.48 -13.64
C LYS A 100 -18.22 17.13 -15.00
#